data_AF-A0A0K2VGQ5-F1
#
_entry.id   AF-A0A0K2VGQ5-F1
#
_cell.length_a   1.000
_cell.length_b   1.000
_cell.length_c   1.000
_cell.angle_alpha   90.00
_cell.angle_beta   90.00
_cell.angle_gamma   90.00
#
_symmetry.space_group_name_H-M   'P 1'
#
loop_
_entity.id
_entity.type
_entity.pdbx_description
1 polymer ?
#
loop_
_entity_poly.entity_id
_entity_poly.type
_entity_poly.pdbx_seq_one_letter_code
_entity_poly.pdbx_strand_id
1 'polypeptide(L)'
;MKLKILILGIFALVCVSEQRKSYNGYQVVRTENIDSQNKIIELIKFVEHDKDNSYDFGVNPRIVGNHATIMAAPGTISKLLDFLKEQDISAEVIMKDVGDMLKKENNNNKLFRRHKNTDFAIDWYNYYGVNDIYTFLHQVRKGKEDFVSVVKYGTSYEGRDLNLIKIEKAGPGAPNIFIEGGIHAREWISPSMTTYIIYSLLEKPENANYLNQFNFHIIPSANPDGYEFTRNDTRFWRKTRSYIPNSHCRGVDPNRNWGFHWHESGVSDDPCSSIYPGSRPFSEIEVESIRKYVLALSPTPIMSLCIHSAAELFLYPYGYAVGAFTDNHAELEELGQQAASALNAVHGSKFGVINAAAFCKCIE
;
A
#
# COMPACT_ATOMS: atom_id res chain seq x y z
N MET A 1 -43.13 33.70 42.50
CA MET A 1 -42.61 32.40 42.01
C MET A 1 -42.03 32.59 40.61
N LYS A 2 -40.71 32.47 40.45
CA LYS A 2 -40.04 32.58 39.13
C LYS A 2 -40.13 31.23 38.41
N LEU A 3 -40.80 31.20 37.27
CA LEU A 3 -40.90 30.03 36.40
C LEU A 3 -39.62 29.94 35.56
N LYS A 4 -38.75 28.95 35.84
CA LYS A 4 -37.60 28.62 34.99
C LYS A 4 -38.08 27.75 33.84
N ILE A 5 -38.08 28.28 32.63
CA ILE A 5 -38.30 27.51 31.40
C ILE A 5 -36.98 26.80 31.07
N LEU A 6 -36.98 25.48 31.17
CA LEU A 6 -35.85 24.62 30.78
C LEU A 6 -35.98 24.36 29.28
N ILE A 7 -35.15 25.00 28.47
CA ILE A 7 -35.03 24.71 27.04
C ILE A 7 -34.15 23.47 26.91
N LEU A 8 -34.76 22.29 26.71
CA LEU A 8 -34.04 21.11 26.23
C LEU A 8 -33.72 21.33 24.75
N GLY A 9 -32.48 21.72 24.47
CA GLY A 9 -31.92 21.68 23.12
C GLY A 9 -31.72 20.23 22.69
N ILE A 10 -32.55 19.76 21.76
CA ILE A 10 -32.31 18.50 21.03
C ILE A 10 -31.14 18.76 20.09
N PHE A 11 -29.92 18.42 20.52
CA PHE A 11 -28.80 18.23 19.61
C PHE A 11 -29.07 16.94 18.84
N ALA A 12 -29.72 17.06 17.68
CA ALA A 12 -29.68 16.00 16.69
C ALA A 12 -28.22 15.85 16.27
N LEU A 13 -27.56 14.78 16.73
CA LEU A 13 -26.36 14.28 16.05
C LEU A 13 -26.79 13.98 14.61
N VAL A 14 -26.49 14.90 13.70
CA VAL A 14 -26.45 14.58 12.29
C VAL A 14 -25.23 13.68 12.13
N CYS A 15 -25.44 12.37 12.30
CA CYS A 15 -24.54 11.38 11.75
C CYS A 15 -24.57 11.59 10.24
N VAL A 16 -23.67 12.41 9.71
CA VAL A 16 -23.35 12.39 8.29
C VAL A 16 -22.67 11.04 8.08
N SER A 17 -23.45 10.01 7.74
CA SER A 17 -22.85 8.83 7.15
C SER A 17 -22.32 9.31 5.80
N GLU A 18 -21.00 9.50 5.67
CA GLU A 18 -20.39 9.56 4.35
C GLU A 18 -20.86 8.30 3.61
N GLN A 19 -21.61 8.51 2.55
CA GLN A 19 -22.19 7.43 1.79
C GLN A 19 -21.03 6.75 1.07
N ARG A 20 -20.73 5.51 1.47
CA ARG A 20 -19.67 4.67 0.89
C ARG A 20 -19.60 4.89 -0.62
N LYS A 21 -18.43 5.32 -1.14
CA LYS A 21 -18.27 5.59 -2.58
C LYS A 21 -18.74 4.39 -3.40
N SER A 22 -19.73 4.63 -4.25
CA SER A 22 -20.23 3.61 -5.18
C SER A 22 -19.31 3.51 -6.39
N TYR A 23 -19.01 2.28 -6.78
CA TYR A 23 -18.24 1.97 -7.99
C TYR A 23 -19.11 1.31 -9.08
N ASN A 24 -20.44 1.37 -8.94
CA ASN A 24 -21.35 0.85 -9.97
C ASN A 24 -21.09 1.58 -11.30
N GLY A 25 -20.99 0.83 -12.38
CA GLY A 25 -20.72 1.35 -13.72
C GLY A 25 -19.29 1.87 -13.97
N TYR A 26 -18.39 1.80 -12.97
CA TYR A 26 -16.96 2.00 -13.25
C TYR A 26 -16.45 0.80 -14.05
N GLN A 27 -15.60 1.06 -15.03
CA GLN A 27 -15.04 0.05 -15.92
C GLN A 27 -13.52 0.03 -15.83
N VAL A 28 -12.90 -1.12 -16.09
CA VAL A 28 -11.44 -1.23 -16.16
C VAL A 28 -11.04 -1.62 -17.57
N VAL A 29 -10.16 -0.80 -18.15
CA VAL A 29 -9.49 -1.03 -19.43
C VAL A 29 -8.11 -1.60 -19.17
N ARG A 30 -7.72 -2.61 -19.94
CA ARG A 30 -6.36 -3.11 -20.02
C ARG A 30 -5.82 -2.83 -21.41
N THR A 31 -4.66 -2.18 -21.49
CA THR A 31 -3.96 -2.01 -22.77
C THR A 31 -3.19 -3.29 -23.11
N GLU A 32 -2.83 -3.46 -24.37
CA GLU A 32 -1.70 -4.31 -24.72
C GLU A 32 -0.39 -3.68 -24.20
N ASN A 33 0.73 -4.40 -24.37
CA ASN A 33 2.04 -3.88 -24.02
C ASN A 33 2.37 -2.64 -24.85
N ILE A 34 2.66 -1.53 -24.19
CA ILE A 34 2.88 -0.24 -24.85
C ILE A 34 4.32 -0.18 -25.35
N ASP A 35 4.50 0.04 -26.64
CA ASP A 35 5.78 -0.08 -27.35
C ASP A 35 6.65 1.19 -27.38
N SER A 36 6.14 2.30 -26.82
CA SER A 36 6.78 3.61 -26.90
C SER A 36 6.72 4.38 -25.60
N GLN A 37 7.86 4.96 -25.20
CA GLN A 37 7.97 5.81 -24.02
C GLN A 37 7.07 7.06 -24.13
N ASN A 38 6.95 7.63 -25.33
CA ASN A 38 6.11 8.81 -25.54
C ASN A 38 4.63 8.48 -25.35
N LYS A 39 4.16 7.33 -25.87
CA LYS A 39 2.79 6.84 -25.66
C LYS A 39 2.48 6.68 -24.16
N ILE A 40 3.44 6.14 -23.40
CA ILE A 40 3.33 5.99 -21.93
C ILE A 40 3.20 7.36 -21.24
N ILE A 41 4.06 8.32 -21.58
CA ILE A 41 4.05 9.67 -20.99
C ILE A 41 2.71 10.37 -21.27
N GLU A 42 2.23 10.33 -22.51
CA GLU A 42 0.95 10.97 -22.86
C GLU A 42 -0.24 10.28 -22.17
N LEU A 43 -0.22 8.96 -22.02
CA LEU A 43 -1.24 8.23 -21.26
C LEU A 43 -1.23 8.60 -19.78
N ILE A 44 -0.06 8.72 -19.17
CA ILE A 44 0.08 9.14 -17.77
C ILE A 44 -0.43 10.56 -17.59
N LYS A 45 -0.06 11.48 -18.50
CA LYS A 45 -0.61 12.84 -18.49
C LYS A 45 -2.12 12.84 -18.59
N PHE A 46 -2.70 12.07 -19.52
CA PHE A 46 -4.15 11.97 -19.70
C PHE A 46 -4.87 11.55 -18.41
N VAL A 47 -4.35 10.53 -17.72
CA VAL A 47 -4.96 10.00 -16.49
C VAL A 47 -4.69 10.90 -15.28
N GLU A 48 -3.45 11.34 -15.06
CA GLU A 48 -3.05 12.08 -13.85
C GLU A 48 -3.41 13.57 -13.88
N HIS A 49 -3.61 14.18 -15.07
CA HIS A 49 -4.07 15.57 -15.19
C HIS A 49 -5.59 15.70 -15.33
N ASP A 50 -6.34 14.61 -15.19
CA ASP A 50 -7.80 14.66 -15.17
C ASP A 50 -8.30 15.31 -13.87
N LYS A 51 -8.81 16.54 -14.00
CA LYS A 51 -9.25 17.35 -12.84
C LYS A 51 -10.44 16.74 -12.09
N ASP A 52 -11.22 15.91 -12.77
CA ASP A 52 -12.42 15.30 -12.21
C ASP A 52 -12.11 13.98 -11.47
N ASN A 53 -10.85 13.52 -11.48
CA ASN A 53 -10.43 12.22 -10.95
C ASN A 53 -11.28 11.06 -11.51
N SER A 54 -11.62 11.16 -12.80
CA SER A 54 -12.42 10.19 -13.54
C SER A 54 -11.65 8.92 -13.84
N TYR A 55 -10.31 8.98 -13.83
CA TYR A 55 -9.43 7.87 -14.16
C TYR A 55 -8.47 7.56 -13.00
N ASP A 56 -8.18 6.28 -12.81
CA ASP A 56 -7.21 5.82 -11.81
C ASP A 56 -6.42 4.64 -12.36
N PHE A 57 -5.09 4.69 -12.25
CA PHE A 57 -4.24 3.57 -12.62
C PHE A 57 -4.35 2.45 -11.59
N GLY A 58 -4.81 1.28 -12.03
CA GLY A 58 -4.60 0.01 -11.34
C GLY A 58 -3.16 -0.49 -11.52
N VAL A 59 -2.65 -0.40 -12.75
CA VAL A 59 -1.26 -0.63 -13.14
C VAL A 59 -0.86 0.53 -14.04
N ASN A 60 0.09 1.33 -13.56
CA ASN A 60 0.71 2.39 -14.36
C ASN A 60 1.85 1.75 -15.15
N PRO A 61 1.84 1.79 -16.50
CA PRO A 61 2.74 0.99 -17.33
C PRO A 61 4.21 1.32 -17.08
N ARG A 62 4.54 2.63 -16.92
CA ARG A 62 5.86 3.22 -16.55
C ARG A 62 7.09 2.83 -17.39
N ILE A 63 7.05 1.71 -18.09
CA ILE A 63 8.16 1.08 -18.77
C ILE A 63 7.63 0.54 -20.10
N VAL A 64 8.40 0.77 -21.17
CA VAL A 64 8.11 0.22 -22.49
C VAL A 64 8.03 -1.31 -22.43
N GLY A 65 7.03 -1.87 -23.10
CA GLY A 65 6.75 -3.30 -23.08
C GLY A 65 5.80 -3.75 -21.97
N ASN A 66 5.39 -2.85 -21.06
CA ASN A 66 4.36 -3.15 -20.07
C ASN A 66 2.97 -2.68 -20.52
N HIS A 67 1.95 -3.34 -19.98
CA HIS A 67 0.56 -2.93 -20.14
C HIS A 67 0.14 -1.96 -19.03
N ALA A 68 -0.91 -1.19 -19.29
CA ALA A 68 -1.62 -0.39 -18.29
C ALA A 68 -2.94 -1.08 -17.90
N THR A 69 -3.38 -0.87 -16.67
CA THR A 69 -4.80 -1.03 -16.32
C THR A 69 -5.34 0.27 -15.74
N ILE A 70 -6.46 0.74 -16.29
CA ILE A 70 -7.03 2.04 -15.99
C ILE A 70 -8.49 1.85 -15.65
N MET A 71 -8.87 2.26 -14.46
CA MET A 71 -10.27 2.36 -14.06
C MET A 71 -10.83 3.69 -14.56
N ALA A 72 -11.99 3.66 -15.21
CA ALA A 72 -12.70 4.83 -15.71
C ALA A 72 -14.07 4.97 -15.04
N ALA A 73 -14.42 6.19 -14.66
CA ALA A 73 -15.72 6.54 -14.09
C ALA A 73 -16.87 6.34 -15.11
N PRO A 74 -18.11 6.12 -14.65
CA PRO A 74 -19.26 5.96 -15.51
C PRO A 74 -19.40 7.11 -16.51
N GLY A 75 -19.61 6.79 -17.78
CA GLY A 75 -19.76 7.78 -18.86
C GLY A 75 -18.45 8.36 -19.42
N THR A 76 -17.28 8.01 -18.85
CA THR A 76 -15.97 8.53 -19.31
C THR A 76 -15.18 7.51 -20.14
N ILE A 77 -15.62 6.25 -20.17
CA ILE A 77 -14.94 5.15 -20.87
C ILE A 77 -14.69 5.43 -22.36
N SER A 78 -15.63 6.07 -23.06
CA SER A 78 -15.48 6.36 -24.49
C SER A 78 -14.33 7.32 -24.73
N LYS A 79 -14.22 8.38 -23.92
CA LYS A 79 -13.12 9.35 -23.98
C LYS A 79 -11.75 8.67 -23.78
N LEU A 80 -11.65 7.71 -22.86
CA LEU A 80 -10.42 6.93 -22.66
C LEU A 80 -10.11 6.04 -23.87
N LEU A 81 -11.10 5.31 -24.40
CA LEU A 81 -10.90 4.43 -25.55
C LEU A 81 -10.55 5.21 -26.83
N ASP A 82 -11.17 6.37 -27.04
CA ASP A 82 -10.86 7.26 -28.16
C ASP A 82 -9.42 7.79 -28.05
N PHE A 83 -9.01 8.24 -26.87
CA PHE A 83 -7.62 8.65 -26.61
C PHE A 83 -6.62 7.51 -26.89
N LEU A 84 -6.88 6.31 -26.37
CA LEU A 84 -6.00 5.16 -26.57
C LEU A 84 -5.89 4.81 -28.07
N LYS A 85 -7.01 4.88 -28.81
CA LYS A 85 -7.03 4.66 -30.25
C LYS A 85 -6.25 5.73 -31.02
N GLU A 86 -6.36 7.00 -30.64
CA GLU A 86 -5.59 8.11 -31.23
C GLU A 86 -4.08 7.96 -31.00
N GLN A 87 -3.70 7.38 -29.86
CA GLN A 87 -2.30 7.08 -29.53
C GLN A 87 -1.80 5.75 -30.12
N ASP A 88 -2.62 5.04 -30.91
CA ASP A 88 -2.29 3.71 -31.44
C ASP A 88 -1.91 2.72 -30.32
N ILE A 89 -2.75 2.68 -29.27
CA ILE A 89 -2.65 1.76 -28.14
C ILE A 89 -3.88 0.85 -28.15
N SER A 90 -3.69 -0.40 -28.55
CA SER A 90 -4.73 -1.44 -28.44
C SER A 90 -5.14 -1.65 -26.98
N ALA A 91 -6.44 -1.78 -26.73
CA ALA A 91 -6.96 -2.00 -25.39
C ALA A 91 -8.30 -2.74 -25.38
N GLU A 92 -8.57 -3.42 -24.27
CA GLU A 92 -9.82 -4.13 -24.04
C GLU A 92 -10.44 -3.77 -22.68
N VAL A 93 -11.77 -3.81 -22.61
CA VAL A 93 -12.49 -3.65 -21.34
C VAL A 93 -12.50 -5.01 -20.61
N ILE A 94 -11.63 -5.15 -19.61
CA ILE A 94 -11.52 -6.38 -18.81
C ILE A 94 -12.53 -6.45 -17.66
N MET A 95 -13.12 -5.32 -17.28
CA MET A 95 -14.14 -5.25 -16.23
C MET A 95 -15.23 -4.25 -16.59
N LYS A 96 -16.47 -4.73 -16.65
CA LYS A 96 -17.64 -3.92 -17.04
C LYS A 96 -18.33 -3.21 -15.87
N ASP A 97 -18.16 -3.72 -14.65
CA ASP A 97 -18.69 -3.08 -13.44
C ASP A 97 -17.81 -3.44 -12.23
N VAL A 98 -17.04 -2.46 -11.75
CA VAL A 98 -16.20 -2.59 -10.56
C VAL A 98 -17.04 -2.74 -9.29
N GLY A 99 -18.19 -2.07 -9.22
CA GLY A 99 -19.14 -2.17 -8.10
C GLY A 99 -19.64 -3.60 -7.89
N ASP A 100 -19.94 -4.32 -8.96
CA ASP A 100 -20.35 -5.72 -8.89
C ASP A 100 -19.20 -6.66 -8.46
N MET A 101 -17.98 -6.41 -8.93
CA MET A 101 -16.79 -7.10 -8.43
C MET A 101 -16.63 -6.89 -6.92
N LEU A 102 -16.75 -5.65 -6.44
CA LEU A 102 -16.63 -5.33 -5.01
C LEU A 102 -17.76 -5.94 -4.18
N LYS A 103 -18.99 -6.02 -4.69
CA LYS A 103 -20.08 -6.74 -4.02
C LYS A 103 -19.73 -8.23 -3.86
N LYS A 104 -19.19 -8.86 -4.91
CA LYS A 104 -18.73 -10.26 -4.87
C LYS A 104 -17.59 -10.46 -3.87
N GLU A 105 -16.57 -9.60 -3.90
CA GLU A 105 -15.46 -9.63 -2.94
C GLU A 105 -15.98 -9.54 -1.49
N ASN A 106 -16.85 -8.57 -1.22
CA ASN A 106 -17.44 -8.39 0.12
C ASN A 106 -18.29 -9.60 0.56
N ASN A 107 -19.08 -10.18 -0.34
CA ASN A 107 -19.90 -11.35 -0.03
C ASN A 107 -19.04 -12.58 0.23
N ASN A 108 -18.01 -12.81 -0.59
CA ASN A 108 -17.05 -13.88 -0.41
C ASN A 108 -16.31 -13.74 0.92
N ASN A 109 -15.78 -12.55 1.22
CA ASN A 109 -15.12 -12.26 2.49
C ASN A 109 -16.04 -12.57 3.70
N LYS A 110 -17.33 -12.24 3.62
CA LYS A 110 -18.31 -12.59 4.68
C LYS A 110 -18.53 -14.09 4.82
N LEU A 111 -18.59 -14.82 3.71
CA LEU A 111 -18.82 -16.27 3.69
C LEU A 111 -17.61 -17.03 4.23
N PHE A 112 -16.41 -16.70 3.78
CA PHE A 112 -15.19 -17.37 4.22
C PHE A 112 -14.82 -17.04 5.67
N ARG A 113 -15.09 -15.82 6.15
CA ARG A 113 -14.94 -15.48 7.60
C ARG A 113 -15.78 -16.38 8.52
N ARG A 114 -16.91 -16.91 8.03
CA ARG A 114 -17.74 -17.86 8.80
C ARG A 114 -17.13 -19.27 8.85
N HIS A 115 -16.25 -19.61 7.91
CA HIS A 115 -15.63 -20.93 7.74
C HIS A 115 -14.10 -20.85 7.91
N LYS A 116 -13.67 -20.04 8.86
CA LYS A 116 -12.28 -19.71 9.12
C LYS A 116 -11.54 -20.98 9.60
N ASN A 117 -10.52 -21.41 8.86
CA ASN A 117 -9.85 -22.70 9.08
C ASN A 117 -8.57 -22.58 9.92
N THR A 118 -8.54 -21.68 10.91
CA THR A 118 -7.41 -21.51 11.83
C THR A 118 -7.85 -20.88 13.15
N ASP A 119 -7.14 -21.20 14.23
CA ASP A 119 -7.36 -20.66 15.58
C ASP A 119 -6.91 -19.20 15.75
N PHE A 120 -6.20 -18.64 14.77
CA PHE A 120 -5.84 -17.23 14.76
C PHE A 120 -7.07 -16.33 14.54
N ALA A 121 -6.91 -15.01 14.53
CA ALA A 121 -7.97 -14.03 14.22
C ALA A 121 -8.12 -13.84 12.71
N ILE A 122 -7.03 -14.03 11.97
CA ILE A 122 -6.97 -13.94 10.51
C ILE A 122 -6.70 -15.31 9.87
N ASP A 123 -6.92 -15.40 8.56
CA ASP A 123 -6.42 -16.44 7.65
C ASP A 123 -5.86 -15.77 6.38
N TRP A 124 -5.34 -16.57 5.44
CA TRP A 124 -4.78 -16.08 4.17
C TRP A 124 -5.66 -16.38 2.96
N TYR A 125 -6.95 -16.64 3.21
CA TYR A 125 -7.97 -16.77 2.18
C TYR A 125 -8.87 -15.53 2.11
N ASN A 126 -8.67 -14.54 2.99
CA ASN A 126 -9.43 -13.30 3.07
C ASN A 126 -8.58 -12.09 3.49
N TYR A 127 -9.18 -10.90 3.34
CA TYR A 127 -8.61 -9.64 3.84
C TYR A 127 -9.27 -9.19 5.16
N TYR A 128 -8.44 -8.85 6.14
CA TYR A 128 -8.83 -8.62 7.54
C TYR A 128 -8.60 -7.18 7.98
N GLY A 129 -9.38 -6.70 8.97
CA GLY A 129 -9.23 -5.32 9.46
C GLY A 129 -7.96 -5.17 10.29
N VAL A 130 -7.56 -3.93 10.56
CA VAL A 130 -6.36 -3.65 11.39
C VAL A 130 -6.48 -4.29 12.77
N ASN A 131 -7.68 -4.26 13.38
CA ASN A 131 -7.92 -4.88 14.69
C ASN A 131 -7.77 -6.40 14.66
N ASP A 132 -8.21 -7.06 13.58
CA ASP A 132 -8.03 -8.51 13.40
C ASP A 132 -6.54 -8.84 13.24
N ILE A 133 -5.82 -8.04 12.44
CA ILE A 133 -4.36 -8.15 12.24
C ILE A 133 -3.63 -8.01 13.59
N TYR A 134 -3.96 -6.99 14.39
CA TYR A 134 -3.33 -6.78 15.69
C TYR A 134 -3.66 -7.89 16.69
N THR A 135 -4.89 -8.41 16.66
CA THR A 135 -5.28 -9.59 17.45
C THR A 135 -4.42 -10.80 17.05
N PHE A 136 -4.20 -11.02 15.75
CA PHE A 136 -3.30 -12.06 15.26
C PHE A 136 -1.87 -11.90 15.78
N LEU A 137 -1.31 -10.68 15.80
CA LEU A 137 0.04 -10.45 16.36
C LEU A 137 0.13 -10.90 17.83
N HIS A 138 -0.89 -10.63 18.62
CA HIS A 138 -0.94 -11.06 20.02
C HIS A 138 -1.11 -12.58 20.16
N GLN A 139 -1.87 -13.22 19.27
CA GLN A 139 -2.05 -14.67 19.28
C GLN A 139 -0.79 -15.43 18.87
N VAL A 140 -0.09 -15.00 17.81
CA VAL A 140 1.12 -15.70 17.34
C VAL A 140 2.30 -15.56 18.30
N ARG A 141 2.29 -14.48 19.10
CA ARG A 141 3.22 -14.25 20.22
C ARG A 141 3.03 -15.26 21.36
N LYS A 142 1.84 -15.82 21.56
CA LYS A 142 1.52 -16.67 22.72
C LYS A 142 2.43 -17.89 22.76
N GLY A 143 3.10 -18.12 23.90
CA GLY A 143 4.06 -19.21 24.09
C GLY A 143 5.44 -18.97 23.46
N LYS A 144 5.71 -17.75 22.97
CA LYS A 144 6.99 -17.31 22.39
C LYS A 144 7.42 -15.95 22.96
N GLU A 145 6.93 -15.59 24.14
CA GLU A 145 7.11 -14.27 24.74
C GLU A 145 8.55 -13.94 25.12
N ASP A 146 9.42 -14.95 25.17
CA ASP A 146 10.86 -14.84 25.41
C ASP A 146 11.61 -14.18 24.24
N PHE A 147 11.10 -14.29 23.00
CA PHE A 147 11.71 -13.65 21.83
C PHE A 147 10.73 -12.93 20.90
N VAL A 148 9.42 -12.98 21.16
CA VAL A 148 8.38 -12.28 20.37
C VAL A 148 7.68 -11.22 21.20
N SER A 149 7.65 -9.98 20.69
CA SER A 149 6.90 -8.88 21.30
C SER A 149 6.09 -8.09 20.28
N VAL A 150 4.93 -7.58 20.72
CA VAL A 150 4.12 -6.63 19.94
C VAL A 150 4.35 -5.25 20.55
N VAL A 151 4.79 -4.30 19.73
CA VAL A 151 5.22 -2.98 20.20
C VAL A 151 4.43 -1.90 19.47
N LYS A 152 3.85 -0.98 20.24
CA LYS A 152 3.32 0.28 19.73
C LYS A 152 4.47 1.23 19.47
N TYR A 153 4.71 1.57 18.21
CA TYR A 153 5.79 2.47 17.79
C TYR A 153 5.32 3.90 17.50
N GLY A 154 4.01 4.14 17.53
CA GLY A 154 3.41 5.46 17.34
C GLY A 154 1.89 5.41 17.38
N THR A 155 1.28 6.51 16.97
CA THR A 155 -0.18 6.66 16.81
C THR A 155 -0.44 7.34 15.47
N SER A 156 -1.40 6.84 14.69
CA SER A 156 -1.81 7.41 13.40
C SER A 156 -2.50 8.75 13.56
N TYR A 157 -2.76 9.44 12.45
CA TYR A 157 -3.44 10.73 12.44
C TYR A 157 -4.84 10.67 13.09
N GLU A 158 -5.63 9.62 12.80
CA GLU A 158 -6.96 9.41 13.35
C GLU A 158 -6.95 8.69 14.71
N GLY A 159 -5.78 8.51 15.33
CA GLY A 159 -5.65 8.01 16.70
C GLY A 159 -5.55 6.49 16.86
N ARG A 160 -5.30 5.73 15.79
CA ARG A 160 -5.07 4.28 15.87
C ARG A 160 -3.66 3.97 16.30
N ASP A 161 -3.49 2.92 17.07
CA ASP A 161 -2.15 2.43 17.42
C ASP A 161 -1.40 2.00 16.16
N LEU A 162 -0.15 2.44 16.05
CA LEU A 162 0.80 1.92 15.07
C LEU A 162 1.58 0.79 15.73
N ASN A 163 1.24 -0.45 15.38
CA ASN A 163 1.81 -1.64 15.99
C ASN A 163 2.70 -2.42 15.02
N LEU A 164 3.76 -3.00 15.57
CA LEU A 164 4.64 -3.93 14.87
C LEU A 164 4.91 -5.17 15.73
N ILE A 165 5.41 -6.22 15.11
CA ILE A 165 5.93 -7.39 15.82
C ILE A 165 7.45 -7.41 15.72
N LYS A 166 8.11 -7.62 16.87
CA LYS A 166 9.54 -7.89 16.97
C LYS A 166 9.73 -9.39 17.20
N ILE A 167 10.63 -10.00 16.44
CA ILE A 167 11.01 -11.40 16.57
C ILE A 167 12.54 -11.42 16.74
N GLU A 168 13.02 -11.52 17.97
CA GLU A 168 14.43 -11.28 18.34
C GLU A 168 15.11 -12.53 18.88
N LYS A 169 14.87 -13.68 18.25
CA LYS A 169 15.37 -14.98 18.71
C LYS A 169 16.88 -15.14 18.54
N ALA A 170 17.46 -14.51 17.52
CA ALA A 170 18.91 -14.50 17.30
C ALA A 170 19.66 -13.71 18.40
N GLY A 171 18.94 -12.86 19.13
CA GLY A 171 19.43 -12.17 20.31
C GLY A 171 20.07 -10.81 20.02
N PRO A 172 20.55 -10.10 21.06
CA PRO A 172 21.16 -8.78 20.92
C PRO A 172 22.37 -8.78 19.99
N GLY A 173 22.48 -7.78 19.11
CA GLY A 173 23.61 -7.62 18.19
C GLY A 173 23.51 -8.45 16.90
N ALA A 174 22.55 -9.38 16.80
CA ALA A 174 22.27 -10.06 15.54
C ALA A 174 21.76 -9.08 14.47
N PRO A 175 21.97 -9.36 13.17
CA PRO A 175 21.52 -8.47 12.11
C PRO A 175 19.99 -8.33 12.09
N ASN A 176 19.52 -7.10 11.96
CA ASN A 176 18.10 -6.77 11.93
C ASN A 176 17.59 -6.77 10.47
N ILE A 177 16.38 -7.29 10.26
CA ILE A 177 15.62 -7.23 9.02
C ILE A 177 14.35 -6.44 9.29
N PHE A 178 14.12 -5.39 8.52
CA PHE A 178 12.91 -4.57 8.59
C PHE A 178 11.98 -4.90 7.43
N ILE A 179 10.70 -5.13 7.73
CA ILE A 179 9.68 -5.39 6.72
C ILE A 179 8.46 -4.53 7.02
N GLU A 180 7.95 -3.84 6.02
CA GLU A 180 6.68 -3.13 6.14
C GLU A 180 5.75 -3.46 4.98
N GLY A 181 4.46 -3.35 5.26
CA GLY A 181 3.42 -3.44 4.25
C GLY A 181 2.24 -2.54 4.55
N GLY A 182 1.43 -2.32 3.53
CA GLY A 182 0.21 -1.52 3.62
C GLY A 182 0.44 -0.03 3.80
N ILE A 183 1.60 0.51 3.40
CA ILE A 183 1.84 1.95 3.40
C ILE A 183 0.86 2.67 2.44
N HIS A 184 0.54 2.06 1.29
CA HIS A 184 -0.62 2.46 0.49
C HIS A 184 -1.84 1.63 0.85
N ALA A 185 -2.92 2.32 1.20
CA ALA A 185 -4.09 1.71 1.82
C ALA A 185 -4.83 0.68 0.94
N ARG A 186 -4.96 0.94 -0.37
CA ARG A 186 -5.71 0.08 -1.32
C ARG A 186 -5.04 -1.28 -1.60
N GLU A 187 -3.77 -1.42 -1.26
CA GLU A 187 -2.90 -2.56 -1.60
C GLU A 187 -3.08 -3.72 -0.62
N TRP A 188 -4.31 -4.24 -0.49
CA TRP A 188 -4.70 -5.19 0.57
C TRP A 188 -3.89 -6.49 0.63
N ILE A 189 -3.28 -6.91 -0.48
CA ILE A 189 -2.39 -8.06 -0.50
C ILE A 189 -1.10 -7.83 0.30
N SER A 190 -0.66 -6.57 0.46
CA SER A 190 0.56 -6.25 1.20
C SER A 190 0.42 -6.54 2.71
N PRO A 191 -0.63 -6.06 3.42
CA PRO A 191 -0.91 -6.50 4.79
C PRO A 191 -1.13 -8.01 4.95
N SER A 192 -1.75 -8.65 3.95
CA SER A 192 -1.94 -10.11 3.96
C SER A 192 -0.61 -10.86 3.84
N MET A 193 0.28 -10.41 2.95
CA MET A 193 1.60 -11.02 2.75
C MET A 193 2.51 -10.80 3.97
N THR A 194 2.55 -9.60 4.55
CA THR A 194 3.35 -9.32 5.76
C THR A 194 2.91 -10.18 6.93
N THR A 195 1.60 -10.35 7.14
CA THR A 195 1.09 -11.27 8.17
C THR A 195 1.36 -12.74 7.85
N TYR A 196 1.38 -13.13 6.57
CA TYR A 196 1.82 -14.47 6.17
C TYR A 196 3.30 -14.71 6.46
N ILE A 197 4.16 -13.73 6.21
CA ILE A 197 5.59 -13.80 6.54
C ILE A 197 5.76 -14.03 8.05
N ILE A 198 5.02 -13.29 8.89
CA ILE A 198 5.05 -13.47 10.34
C ILE A 198 4.64 -14.90 10.73
N TYR A 199 3.53 -15.40 10.19
CA TYR A 199 3.08 -16.78 10.43
C TYR A 199 4.09 -17.81 9.94
N SER A 200 4.64 -17.60 8.74
CA SER A 200 5.62 -18.48 8.13
C SER A 200 6.89 -18.59 8.96
N LEU A 201 7.39 -17.47 9.48
CA LEU A 201 8.57 -17.47 10.35
C LEU A 201 8.33 -18.18 11.69
N LEU A 202 7.16 -17.98 12.30
CA LEU A 202 6.88 -18.43 13.68
C LEU A 202 6.24 -19.81 13.78
N GLU A 203 5.53 -20.26 12.74
CA GLU A 203 4.71 -21.48 12.77
C GLU A 203 5.14 -22.53 11.74
N LYS A 204 6.02 -22.20 10.78
CA LYS A 204 6.54 -23.17 9.79
C LYS A 204 7.94 -23.65 10.17
N PRO A 205 8.13 -24.93 10.56
CA PRO A 205 9.42 -25.45 11.00
C PRO A 205 10.55 -25.27 9.97
N GLU A 206 10.23 -25.33 8.68
CA GLU A 206 11.17 -25.14 7.57
C GLU A 206 11.83 -23.74 7.57
N ASN A 207 11.19 -22.74 8.17
CA ASN A 207 11.69 -21.36 8.24
C ASN A 207 12.31 -21.01 9.61
N ALA A 208 12.29 -21.94 10.57
CA ALA A 208 12.78 -21.69 11.92
C ALA A 208 14.27 -21.33 11.97
N ASN A 209 15.06 -21.75 10.97
CA ASN A 209 16.49 -21.45 10.90
C ASN A 209 16.78 -19.95 10.67
N TYR A 210 15.87 -19.21 10.03
CA TYR A 210 16.04 -17.76 9.84
C TYR A 210 15.99 -17.02 11.18
N LEU A 211 15.17 -17.49 12.11
CA LEU A 211 15.03 -16.89 13.45
C LEU A 211 16.31 -16.99 14.29
N ASN A 212 17.19 -17.95 14.00
CA ASN A 212 18.47 -18.08 14.70
C ASN A 212 19.57 -17.19 14.10
N GLN A 213 19.33 -16.61 12.92
CA GLN A 213 20.31 -15.80 12.18
C GLN A 213 19.98 -14.32 12.22
N PHE A 214 18.69 -13.98 12.24
CA PHE A 214 18.21 -12.61 12.09
C PHE A 214 17.16 -12.27 13.14
N ASN A 215 17.15 -11.00 13.52
CA ASN A 215 16.03 -10.40 14.22
C ASN A 215 15.11 -9.72 13.19
N PHE A 216 13.80 -9.88 13.34
CA PHE A 216 12.80 -9.32 12.43
C PHE A 216 11.96 -8.24 13.11
N HIS A 217 11.75 -7.14 12.40
CA HIS A 217 10.89 -6.03 12.81
C HIS A 217 9.87 -5.80 11.70
N ILE A 218 8.62 -6.21 11.94
CA ILE A 218 7.62 -6.31 10.87
C ILE A 218 6.40 -5.43 11.19
N ILE A 219 6.12 -4.47 10.32
CA ILE A 219 4.93 -3.62 10.35
C ILE A 219 3.91 -4.19 9.35
N PRO A 220 2.82 -4.82 9.80
CA PRO A 220 1.84 -5.40 8.88
C PRO A 220 0.91 -4.36 8.24
N SER A 221 0.77 -3.17 8.84
CA SER A 221 -0.02 -2.07 8.29
C SER A 221 0.61 -0.74 8.66
N ALA A 222 1.34 -0.14 7.71
CA ALA A 222 2.01 1.15 7.89
C ALA A 222 1.06 2.36 7.78
N ASN A 223 -0.13 2.19 7.18
CA ASN A 223 -1.15 3.23 7.04
C ASN A 223 -2.53 2.70 7.48
N PRO A 224 -2.76 2.48 8.80
CA PRO A 224 -3.98 1.85 9.29
C PRO A 224 -5.23 2.70 9.08
N ASP A 225 -5.10 4.03 9.07
CA ASP A 225 -6.23 4.94 8.83
C ASP A 225 -6.73 4.85 7.40
N GLY A 226 -5.81 4.96 6.42
CA GLY A 226 -6.15 4.76 5.03
C GLY A 226 -6.69 3.35 4.80
N TYR A 227 -6.06 2.33 5.39
CA TYR A 227 -6.50 0.94 5.22
C TYR A 227 -7.94 0.73 5.72
N GLU A 228 -8.29 1.18 6.92
CA GLU A 228 -9.68 1.12 7.40
C GLU A 228 -10.64 1.96 6.56
N PHE A 229 -10.19 3.12 6.06
CA PHE A 229 -10.99 3.94 5.14
C PHE A 229 -11.33 3.17 3.84
N THR A 230 -10.41 2.37 3.30
CA THR A 230 -10.71 1.53 2.12
C THR A 230 -11.73 0.43 2.38
N ARG A 231 -11.78 -0.07 3.61
CA ARG A 231 -12.71 -1.15 4.00
C ARG A 231 -14.12 -0.63 4.21
N ASN A 232 -14.23 0.57 4.77
CA ASN A 232 -15.50 1.13 5.22
C ASN A 232 -16.12 2.13 4.23
N ASP A 233 -15.29 2.84 3.46
CA ASP A 233 -15.72 3.95 2.61
C ASP A 233 -15.23 3.79 1.15
N THR A 234 -13.97 4.16 0.87
CA THR A 234 -13.45 4.30 -0.49
C THR A 234 -12.38 3.26 -0.79
N ARG A 235 -12.77 2.15 -1.42
CA ARG A 235 -11.89 0.98 -1.68
C ARG A 235 -10.54 1.28 -2.34
N PHE A 236 -10.48 2.25 -3.25
CA PHE A 236 -9.26 2.61 -3.97
C PHE A 236 -8.48 3.77 -3.35
N TRP A 237 -8.80 4.15 -2.10
CA TRP A 237 -8.02 5.14 -1.36
C TRP A 237 -6.56 4.68 -1.17
N ARG A 238 -5.60 5.55 -1.48
CA ARG A 238 -4.15 5.25 -1.43
C ARG A 238 -3.44 5.90 -0.25
N LYS A 239 -3.77 7.18 0.00
CA LYS A 239 -3.04 8.11 0.87
C LYS A 239 -3.26 7.86 2.37
N THR A 240 -2.59 8.63 3.21
CA THR A 240 -2.96 8.79 4.63
C THR A 240 -4.34 9.47 4.77
N ARG A 241 -4.77 9.80 6.00
CA ARG A 241 -6.03 10.51 6.29
C ARG A 241 -5.84 11.87 6.96
N SER A 242 -4.63 12.42 6.89
CA SER A 242 -4.29 13.72 7.46
C SER A 242 -5.14 14.86 6.89
N TYR A 243 -5.39 15.88 7.73
CA TYR A 243 -5.98 17.14 7.28
C TYR A 243 -4.95 17.96 6.52
N ILE A 244 -5.37 18.54 5.39
CA ILE A 244 -4.55 19.47 4.62
C ILE A 244 -5.17 20.86 4.74
N PRO A 245 -4.47 21.84 5.34
CA PRO A 245 -4.95 23.22 5.43
C PRO A 245 -5.29 23.79 4.05
N ASN A 246 -6.41 24.52 3.96
CA ASN A 246 -6.89 25.18 2.74
C ASN A 246 -7.19 24.26 1.55
N SER A 247 -7.33 22.94 1.77
CA SER A 247 -7.80 22.00 0.75
C SER A 247 -9.07 21.29 1.21
N HIS A 248 -9.90 20.93 0.24
CA HIS A 248 -11.03 20.02 0.47
C HIS A 248 -10.61 18.54 0.44
N CYS A 249 -9.41 18.26 -0.05
CA CYS A 249 -8.83 16.93 -0.11
C CYS A 249 -8.11 16.55 1.19
N ARG A 250 -7.93 15.25 1.39
CA ARG A 250 -7.31 14.65 2.58
C ARG A 250 -6.12 13.80 2.19
N GLY A 251 -5.17 13.69 3.11
CA GLY A 251 -4.08 12.72 3.05
C GLY A 251 -2.95 13.08 2.08
N VAL A 252 -1.78 12.55 2.42
CA VAL A 252 -0.53 12.64 1.68
C VAL A 252 -0.17 11.25 1.15
N ASP A 253 0.55 11.16 0.03
CA ASP A 253 1.18 9.90 -0.37
C ASP A 253 2.33 9.60 0.62
N PRO A 254 2.18 8.61 1.52
CA PRO A 254 3.19 8.31 2.51
C PRO A 254 4.51 7.84 1.88
N ASN A 255 4.50 7.31 0.66
CA ASN A 255 5.70 6.92 -0.08
C ASN A 255 6.27 8.04 -0.96
N ARG A 256 5.83 9.29 -0.72
CA ARG A 256 6.47 10.52 -1.20
C ARG A 256 6.83 11.49 -0.06
N ASN A 257 6.60 11.09 1.19
CA ASN A 257 6.79 11.93 2.36
C ASN A 257 8.13 11.68 3.09
N TRP A 258 8.99 10.82 2.57
CA TRP A 258 10.31 10.54 3.14
C TRP A 258 11.28 11.72 2.93
N GLY A 259 12.24 11.90 3.83
CA GLY A 259 13.21 13.01 3.79
C GLY A 259 14.42 12.85 2.88
N PHE A 260 14.47 11.80 2.05
CA PHE A 260 15.56 11.58 1.10
C PHE A 260 15.12 12.03 -0.30
N HIS A 261 15.77 13.05 -0.86
CA HIS A 261 15.38 13.69 -2.13
C HIS A 261 13.88 14.05 -2.18
N TRP A 262 13.38 14.60 -1.06
CA TRP A 262 11.97 14.96 -0.92
C TRP A 262 11.59 16.05 -1.92
N HIS A 263 10.46 15.84 -2.62
CA HIS A 263 9.85 16.81 -3.53
C HIS A 263 10.72 17.21 -4.75
N GLU A 264 11.67 16.35 -5.16
CA GLU A 264 12.51 16.61 -6.34
C GLU A 264 11.86 16.18 -7.67
N SER A 265 11.21 15.02 -7.70
CA SER A 265 10.60 14.46 -8.93
C SER A 265 9.49 13.45 -8.58
N GLY A 266 8.63 13.12 -9.55
CA GLY A 266 7.64 12.04 -9.39
C GLY A 266 6.54 12.32 -8.36
N VAL A 267 6.16 13.59 -8.21
CA VAL A 267 5.24 14.14 -7.21
C VAL A 267 4.31 15.16 -7.87
N SER A 268 3.22 15.51 -7.19
CA SER A 268 2.31 16.57 -7.61
C SER A 268 2.08 17.55 -6.48
N ASP A 269 2.08 18.85 -6.77
CA ASP A 269 1.77 19.91 -5.79
C ASP A 269 0.28 20.01 -5.47
N ASP A 270 -0.59 19.36 -6.26
CA ASP A 270 -2.03 19.35 -5.99
C ASP A 270 -2.33 18.47 -4.76
N PRO A 271 -2.88 19.04 -3.67
CA PRO A 271 -3.28 18.26 -2.48
C PRO A 271 -4.29 17.15 -2.76
N CYS A 272 -5.03 17.23 -3.86
CA CYS A 272 -5.97 16.22 -4.30
C CYS A 272 -5.31 15.05 -5.04
N SER A 273 -4.10 15.25 -5.56
CA SER A 273 -3.36 14.21 -6.26
C SER A 273 -3.07 13.01 -5.34
N SER A 274 -3.06 11.83 -5.95
CA SER A 274 -2.71 10.57 -5.30
C SER A 274 -1.22 10.45 -4.96
N ILE A 275 -0.38 11.32 -5.52
CA ILE A 275 1.08 11.41 -5.33
C ILE A 275 1.51 12.73 -4.66
N TYR A 276 0.60 13.40 -3.96
CA TYR A 276 0.89 14.61 -3.17
C TYR A 276 1.91 14.29 -2.06
N PRO A 277 3.09 14.94 -2.00
CA PRO A 277 4.19 14.57 -1.10
C PRO A 277 4.06 15.14 0.32
N GLY A 278 3.05 15.97 0.58
CA GLY A 278 2.86 16.67 1.85
C GLY A 278 3.53 18.05 1.86
N SER A 279 3.43 18.76 2.99
CA SER A 279 3.93 20.13 3.12
C SER A 279 5.41 20.23 3.48
N ARG A 280 6.00 19.13 3.98
CA ARG A 280 7.42 18.99 4.34
C ARG A 280 7.75 17.50 4.44
N PRO A 281 9.03 17.09 4.38
CA PRO A 281 9.39 15.71 4.67
C PRO A 281 8.96 15.33 6.09
N PHE A 282 8.52 14.09 6.24
CA PHE A 282 8.00 13.52 7.49
C PHE A 282 6.87 14.38 8.09
N SER A 283 5.98 14.93 7.25
CA SER A 283 4.76 15.58 7.72
C SER A 283 3.76 14.57 8.28
N GLU A 284 3.74 13.35 7.73
CA GLU A 284 2.83 12.30 8.14
C GLU A 284 3.34 11.60 9.39
N ILE A 285 2.49 11.51 10.42
CA ILE A 285 2.88 10.95 11.71
C ILE A 285 3.22 9.46 11.61
N GLU A 286 2.59 8.75 10.66
CA GLU A 286 2.88 7.36 10.35
C GLU A 286 4.32 7.20 9.85
N VAL A 287 4.74 8.03 8.89
CA VAL A 287 6.09 7.97 8.29
C VAL A 287 7.15 8.43 9.30
N GLU A 288 6.88 9.51 10.06
CA GLU A 288 7.78 9.97 11.11
C GLU A 288 7.94 8.93 12.24
N SER A 289 6.87 8.18 12.57
CA SER A 289 6.94 7.11 13.56
C SER A 289 7.82 5.95 13.10
N ILE A 290 7.72 5.56 11.82
CA ILE A 290 8.61 4.53 11.23
C ILE A 290 10.06 5.01 11.27
N ARG A 291 10.33 6.25 10.85
CA ARG A 291 11.67 6.85 10.91
C ARG A 291 12.26 6.78 12.31
N LYS A 292 11.53 7.25 13.33
CA LYS A 292 11.98 7.23 14.73
C LYS A 292 12.28 5.82 15.20
N TYR A 293 11.42 4.86 14.84
CA TYR A 293 11.61 3.46 15.20
C TYR A 293 12.89 2.88 14.58
N VAL A 294 13.08 3.02 13.27
CA VAL A 294 14.23 2.47 12.55
C VAL A 294 15.54 3.10 13.02
N LEU A 295 15.57 4.42 13.26
CA LEU A 295 16.75 5.10 13.78
C LEU A 295 17.12 4.67 15.21
N ALA A 296 16.17 4.13 15.97
CA ALA A 296 16.42 3.61 17.32
C ALA A 296 16.89 2.14 17.32
N LEU A 297 16.87 1.45 16.17
CA LEU A 297 17.34 0.06 16.08
C LEU A 297 18.87 0.00 16.13
N SER A 298 19.37 -0.94 16.91
CA SER A 298 20.79 -1.26 17.03
C SER A 298 21.00 -2.78 17.00
N PRO A 299 21.67 -3.34 15.97
CA PRO A 299 22.25 -2.64 14.81
C PRO A 299 21.17 -2.07 13.87
N THR A 300 21.54 -1.13 12.99
CA THR A 300 20.67 -0.70 11.89
C THR A 300 20.30 -1.91 11.03
N PRO A 301 19.05 -2.01 10.51
CA PRO A 301 18.67 -3.12 9.64
C PRO A 301 19.59 -3.26 8.44
N ILE A 302 20.08 -4.48 8.20
CA ILE A 302 20.94 -4.79 7.04
C ILE A 302 20.11 -4.96 5.75
N MET A 303 18.80 -5.20 5.89
CA MET A 303 17.85 -5.29 4.80
C MET A 303 16.53 -4.66 5.22
N SER A 304 15.91 -3.91 4.30
CA SER A 304 14.56 -3.38 4.43
C SER A 304 13.72 -3.79 3.24
N LEU A 305 12.54 -4.36 3.49
CA LEU A 305 11.59 -4.77 2.45
C LEU A 305 10.28 -3.98 2.61
N CYS A 306 9.95 -3.19 1.61
CA CYS A 306 8.70 -2.43 1.50
C CYS A 306 7.76 -3.14 0.52
N ILE A 307 6.70 -3.77 1.04
CA ILE A 307 5.82 -4.62 0.24
C ILE A 307 4.68 -3.78 -0.36
N HIS A 308 4.59 -3.78 -1.68
CA HIS A 308 3.60 -3.04 -2.45
C HIS A 308 2.82 -3.93 -3.43
N SER A 309 1.74 -3.37 -4.01
CA SER A 309 1.05 -3.96 -5.17
C SER A 309 0.48 -2.88 -6.09
N ALA A 310 0.27 -3.12 -7.38
CA ALA A 310 0.57 -4.34 -8.14
C ALA A 310 1.64 -4.03 -9.20
N ALA A 311 2.48 -5.01 -9.53
CA ALA A 311 3.41 -4.93 -10.67
C ALA A 311 4.18 -6.22 -10.94
N GLU A 312 4.31 -7.12 -9.94
CA GLU A 312 5.24 -8.26 -10.02
C GLU A 312 6.69 -7.79 -10.24
N LEU A 313 7.18 -6.88 -9.40
CA LEU A 313 8.53 -6.33 -9.51
C LEU A 313 9.24 -6.34 -8.16
N PHE A 314 10.54 -6.66 -8.19
CA PHE A 314 11.51 -6.23 -7.19
C PHE A 314 12.15 -4.93 -7.64
N LEU A 315 12.06 -3.91 -6.79
CA LEU A 315 12.66 -2.61 -7.03
C LEU A 315 13.85 -2.43 -6.10
N TYR A 316 14.97 -1.96 -6.64
CA TYR A 316 16.12 -1.55 -5.84
C TYR A 316 16.44 -0.05 -6.05
N PRO A 317 17.09 0.63 -5.08
CA PRO A 317 17.38 2.05 -5.16
C PRO A 317 18.32 2.46 -6.32
N TYR A 318 18.35 3.73 -6.71
CA TYR A 318 17.49 4.82 -6.25
C TYR A 318 16.23 5.00 -7.10
N GLY A 319 15.24 5.69 -6.54
CA GLY A 319 13.98 6.03 -7.22
C GLY A 319 13.84 7.49 -7.65
N TYR A 320 14.66 8.40 -7.11
CA TYR A 320 14.50 9.86 -7.29
C TYR A 320 15.10 10.40 -8.61
N ALA A 321 16.12 9.72 -9.16
CA ALA A 321 16.80 10.15 -10.37
C ALA A 321 17.27 8.96 -11.21
N VAL A 322 17.10 9.07 -12.53
CA VAL A 322 17.61 8.09 -13.49
C VAL A 322 19.14 8.16 -13.53
N GLY A 323 19.81 7.01 -13.52
CA GLY A 323 21.27 6.94 -13.53
C GLY A 323 21.93 7.14 -12.16
N ALA A 324 21.14 7.36 -11.11
CA ALA A 324 21.62 7.35 -9.73
C ALA A 324 21.54 5.93 -9.15
N PHE A 325 22.68 5.42 -8.69
CA PHE A 325 22.82 4.08 -8.13
C PHE A 325 23.53 4.11 -6.79
N THR A 326 23.27 3.12 -5.93
CA THR A 326 24.10 2.87 -4.76
C THR A 326 25.42 2.23 -5.19
N ASP A 327 26.46 2.36 -4.36
CA ASP A 327 27.77 1.74 -4.62
C ASP A 327 27.66 0.21 -4.79
N ASN A 328 26.72 -0.43 -4.09
CA ASN A 328 26.46 -1.87 -4.13
C ASN A 328 25.27 -2.28 -5.03
N HIS A 329 24.82 -1.45 -5.97
CA HIS A 329 23.62 -1.75 -6.78
C HIS A 329 23.70 -3.07 -7.54
N ALA A 330 24.89 -3.49 -7.99
CA ALA A 330 25.08 -4.78 -8.67
C ALA A 330 24.73 -5.98 -7.76
N GLU A 331 25.12 -5.92 -6.48
CA GLU A 331 24.78 -6.93 -5.47
C GLU A 331 23.27 -6.93 -5.19
N LEU A 332 22.64 -5.75 -5.11
CA LEU A 332 21.19 -5.63 -4.92
C LEU A 332 20.40 -6.20 -6.10
N GLU A 333 20.86 -5.94 -7.32
CA GLU A 333 20.25 -6.47 -8.52
C GLU A 333 20.37 -8.00 -8.58
N GLU A 334 21.55 -8.56 -8.29
CA GLU A 334 21.76 -10.00 -8.23
C GLU A 334 20.87 -10.65 -7.17
N LEU A 335 20.80 -10.08 -5.96
CA LEU A 335 19.93 -10.56 -4.90
C LEU A 335 18.45 -10.52 -5.32
N GLY A 336 18.03 -9.43 -5.96
CA GLY A 336 16.69 -9.30 -6.51
C GLY A 336 16.38 -10.36 -7.56
N GLN A 337 17.34 -10.68 -8.44
CA GLN A 337 17.18 -11.70 -9.48
C GLN A 337 17.02 -13.08 -8.87
N GLN A 338 17.83 -13.43 -7.86
CA GLN A 338 17.68 -14.69 -7.13
C GLN A 338 16.31 -14.79 -6.43
N ALA A 339 15.84 -13.71 -5.80
CA ALA A 339 14.53 -13.66 -5.16
C ALA A 339 13.38 -13.81 -6.17
N ALA A 340 13.47 -13.12 -7.32
CA ALA A 340 12.49 -13.22 -8.40
C ALA A 340 12.46 -14.63 -9.00
N SER A 341 13.61 -15.24 -9.27
CA SER A 341 13.69 -16.63 -9.75
C SER A 341 13.06 -17.60 -8.77
N ALA A 342 13.33 -17.46 -7.46
CA ALA A 342 12.73 -18.30 -6.43
C ALA A 342 11.20 -18.18 -6.38
N LEU A 343 10.65 -16.96 -6.43
CA LEU A 343 9.20 -16.74 -6.48
C LEU A 343 8.57 -17.33 -7.75
N ASN A 344 9.19 -17.08 -8.91
CA ASN A 344 8.69 -17.55 -10.20
C ASN A 344 8.67 -19.08 -10.28
N ALA A 345 9.60 -19.77 -9.62
CA ALA A 345 9.67 -21.22 -9.61
C ALA A 345 8.50 -21.91 -8.87
N VAL A 346 7.81 -21.23 -7.96
CA VAL A 346 6.72 -21.84 -7.17
C VAL A 346 5.42 -21.96 -7.99
N HIS A 347 5.05 -20.89 -8.69
CA HIS A 347 3.74 -20.80 -9.37
C HIS A 347 3.80 -20.28 -10.82
N GLY A 348 4.99 -20.07 -11.38
CA GLY A 348 5.14 -19.56 -12.75
C GLY A 348 4.79 -18.08 -12.91
N SER A 349 4.80 -17.31 -11.81
CA SER A 349 4.73 -15.84 -11.84
C SER A 349 5.88 -15.25 -12.68
N LYS A 350 5.77 -13.98 -13.06
CA LYS A 350 6.75 -13.29 -13.90
C LYS A 350 7.34 -12.08 -13.20
N PHE A 351 7.85 -12.27 -11.98
CA PHE A 351 8.52 -11.20 -11.27
C PHE A 351 9.78 -10.75 -12.01
N GLY A 352 9.86 -9.45 -12.28
CA GLY A 352 11.04 -8.77 -12.82
C GLY A 352 11.83 -8.04 -11.73
N VAL A 353 13.05 -7.62 -12.07
CA VAL A 353 13.91 -6.83 -11.19
C VAL A 353 14.36 -5.60 -11.94
N ILE A 354 14.15 -4.42 -11.36
CA ILE A 354 14.53 -3.15 -11.99
C ILE A 354 14.98 -2.13 -10.95
N ASN A 355 15.80 -1.18 -11.38
CA ASN A 355 16.07 0.03 -10.61
C ASN A 355 14.77 0.87 -10.47
N ALA A 356 14.52 1.41 -9.28
CA ALA A 356 13.28 2.12 -8.99
C ALA A 356 13.11 3.39 -9.85
N ALA A 357 14.17 4.08 -10.24
CA ALA A 357 14.06 5.27 -11.09
C ALA A 357 13.62 4.93 -12.52
N ALA A 358 13.95 3.73 -13.02
CA ALA A 358 13.42 3.25 -14.30
C ALA A 358 11.89 3.09 -14.28
N PHE A 359 11.31 2.81 -13.11
CA PHE A 359 9.86 2.82 -12.88
C PHE A 359 9.30 4.25 -12.73
N CYS A 360 10.10 5.21 -12.24
CA CYS A 360 9.66 6.59 -12.04
C CYS A 360 9.77 7.50 -13.29
N LYS A 361 10.49 7.07 -14.33
CA LYS A 361 10.90 7.84 -15.53
C LYS A 361 9.78 8.57 -16.31
N CYS A 362 8.51 8.30 -16.03
CA CYS A 362 7.40 8.86 -16.81
C CYS A 362 6.76 10.13 -16.22
N ILE A 363 7.31 10.72 -15.16
CA ILE A 363 6.73 11.88 -14.48
C ILE A 363 7.68 13.12 -14.54
N GLU A 364 8.56 13.19 -15.53
CA GLU A 364 9.38 14.40 -15.80
C GLU A 364 8.63 15.43 -16.64
#